data_AF-A0A432W9Q8-F1
#
_entry.id   AF-A0A432W9Q8-F1
#
_cell.length_a   1.000
_cell.length_b   1.000
_cell.length_c   1.000
_cell.angle_alpha   90.00
_cell.angle_beta   90.00
_cell.angle_gamma   90.00
#
_symmetry.space_group_name_H-M   'P 1'
#
loop_
_entity.id
_entity.type
_entity.pdbx_description
1 polymer ?
#
loop_
_entity_poly.entity_id
_entity_poly.type
_entity_poly.pdbx_seq_one_letter_code
_entity_poly.pdbx_strand_id
1 'polypeptide(L)'
;MNFKLGKTLLLTTMFMVLSYGQVTSAHASESWERVYPERFDTVEQFFLQQGCQFYQGAGYLYDLDQEHWLTFDEAASHYPELENTLTDVECELSASVEELSQLINIESFKESGLVLLYFDVARDAGGDNRNVFTSGMLENYQNRLDRLSEFEELPKYRIIPSRVGLVPQ
;
A
#
# COMPACT_ATOMS: atom_id res chain seq x y z
N MET A 1 40.55 -9.06 68.26
CA MET A 1 39.15 -9.41 68.00
C MET A 1 38.96 -9.51 66.49
N ASN A 2 38.90 -10.72 65.95
CA ASN A 2 38.59 -11.00 64.55
C ASN A 2 37.35 -11.89 64.55
N PHE A 3 36.20 -11.34 64.15
CA PHE A 3 34.96 -12.10 64.00
C PHE A 3 34.85 -12.59 62.55
N LYS A 4 35.03 -13.90 62.33
CA LYS A 4 34.54 -14.60 61.13
C LYS A 4 33.30 -15.39 61.53
N LEU A 5 32.12 -14.88 61.20
CA LEU A 5 30.87 -15.63 61.23
C LEU A 5 30.58 -16.11 59.80
N GLY A 6 30.89 -17.38 59.53
CA GLY A 6 30.45 -18.07 58.31
C GLY A 6 29.18 -18.85 58.61
N LYS A 7 28.04 -18.34 58.15
CA LYS A 7 26.79 -19.06 57.85
C LYS A 7 26.22 -18.30 56.65
N THR A 8 25.81 -18.94 55.56
CA THR A 8 24.47 -19.51 55.45
C THR A 8 24.33 -20.23 54.10
N LEU A 9 23.75 -21.42 54.18
CA LEU A 9 23.22 -22.26 53.12
C LEU A 9 22.00 -21.58 52.46
N LEU A 10 21.94 -21.41 51.14
CA LEU A 10 20.70 -21.07 50.41
C LEU A 10 20.77 -21.75 49.02
N LEU A 11 20.04 -22.86 48.87
CA LEU A 11 18.72 -22.95 48.25
C LEU A 11 18.77 -22.79 46.73
N THR A 12 18.77 -23.95 46.06
CA THR A 12 18.60 -24.13 44.63
C THR A 12 17.18 -23.73 44.22
N THR A 13 17.01 -22.58 43.59
CA THR A 13 15.78 -22.23 42.86
C THR A 13 15.99 -22.46 41.37
N MET A 14 15.35 -23.53 40.89
CA MET A 14 15.23 -23.91 39.49
C MET A 14 14.33 -22.89 38.77
N PHE A 15 14.92 -22.02 37.94
CA PHE A 15 14.17 -21.11 37.08
C PHE A 15 13.76 -21.85 35.80
N MET A 16 12.49 -22.26 35.74
CA MET A 16 11.85 -22.70 34.50
C MET A 16 11.52 -21.45 33.69
N VAL A 17 12.36 -21.12 32.70
CA VAL A 17 12.09 -20.03 31.76
C VAL A 17 11.09 -20.54 30.74
N LEU A 18 9.81 -20.21 30.96
CA LEU A 18 8.78 -20.26 29.93
C LEU A 18 9.10 -19.16 28.92
N SER A 19 9.84 -19.50 27.88
CA SER A 19 9.98 -18.66 26.69
C SER A 19 8.65 -18.70 25.93
N TYR A 20 7.69 -17.88 26.36
CA TYR A 20 6.65 -17.38 25.47
C TYR A 20 7.34 -16.49 24.44
N GLY A 21 7.81 -17.10 23.35
CA GLY A 21 8.10 -16.37 22.13
C GLY A 21 6.79 -15.75 21.66
N GLN A 22 6.55 -14.49 22.04
CA GLN A 22 5.60 -13.67 21.34
C GLN A 22 6.12 -13.56 19.91
N VAL A 23 5.52 -14.33 19.00
CA VAL A 23 5.58 -14.00 17.57
C VAL A 23 4.82 -12.70 17.42
N THR A 24 5.48 -11.59 17.72
CA THR A 24 5.06 -10.29 17.22
C THR A 24 5.30 -10.39 15.73
N SER A 25 4.23 -10.65 14.97
CA SER A 25 4.15 -10.22 13.57
C SER A 25 4.42 -8.71 13.61
N ALA A 26 5.68 -8.35 13.39
CA ALA A 26 6.01 -7.00 12.99
C ALA A 26 5.43 -6.87 11.59
N HIS A 27 4.16 -6.48 11.50
CA HIS A 27 3.67 -5.83 10.30
C HIS A 27 4.60 -4.64 10.14
N ALA A 28 5.50 -4.72 9.15
CA ALA A 28 6.31 -3.59 8.72
C ALA A 28 5.39 -2.38 8.68
N SER A 29 5.75 -1.30 9.37
CA SER A 29 4.97 -0.07 9.35
C SER A 29 4.74 0.29 7.89
N GLU A 30 3.48 0.24 7.42
CA GLU A 30 3.14 0.51 6.02
C GLU A 30 3.78 1.84 5.60
N SER A 31 4.74 1.79 4.69
CA SER A 31 5.36 2.96 4.06
C SER A 31 4.43 3.66 3.06
N TRP A 32 3.15 3.30 3.07
CA TRP A 32 2.13 3.85 2.21
C TRP A 32 1.61 5.17 2.76
N GLU A 33 1.70 6.21 1.96
CA GLU A 33 0.91 7.41 2.13
C GLU A 33 -0.54 7.12 1.69
N ARG A 34 -1.45 7.10 2.64
CA ARG A 34 -2.87 6.88 2.36
C ARG A 34 -3.53 8.20 1.99
N VAL A 35 -4.14 8.25 0.81
CA VAL A 35 -4.82 9.44 0.28
C VAL A 35 -6.30 9.12 0.00
N TYR A 36 -7.16 10.11 0.15
CA TYR A 36 -8.62 9.90 0.22
C TYR A 36 -9.36 10.87 -0.69
N PRO A 37 -9.49 10.55 -1.99
CA PRO A 37 -10.39 11.28 -2.89
C PRO A 37 -11.83 11.25 -2.37
N GLU A 38 -12.53 12.38 -2.48
CA GLU A 38 -13.88 12.54 -1.94
C GLU A 38 -14.94 11.71 -2.65
N ARG A 39 -14.69 11.34 -3.92
CA ARG A 39 -15.65 10.63 -4.76
C ARG A 39 -14.97 9.63 -5.69
N PHE A 40 -15.57 8.46 -5.81
CA PHE A 40 -15.14 7.39 -6.70
C PHE A 40 -15.36 7.77 -8.17
N ASP A 41 -16.49 8.37 -8.50
CA ASP A 41 -16.83 8.71 -9.88
C ASP A 41 -15.84 9.71 -10.49
N THR A 42 -15.32 10.66 -9.71
CA THR A 42 -14.25 11.55 -10.19
C THR A 42 -12.99 10.78 -10.60
N VAL A 43 -12.57 9.80 -9.79
CA VAL A 43 -11.42 8.95 -10.11
C VAL A 43 -11.72 8.09 -11.33
N GLU A 44 -12.86 7.41 -11.35
CA GLU A 44 -13.25 6.55 -12.46
C GLU A 44 -13.35 7.32 -13.79
N GLN A 45 -14.00 8.49 -13.78
CA GLN A 45 -14.17 9.32 -14.98
C GLN A 45 -12.84 9.81 -15.55
N PHE A 46 -11.82 10.05 -14.72
CA PHE A 46 -10.49 10.42 -15.20
C PHE A 46 -9.90 9.37 -16.15
N PHE A 47 -10.03 8.08 -15.82
CA PHE A 47 -9.58 6.99 -16.71
C PHE A 47 -10.52 6.86 -17.93
N LEU A 48 -11.84 6.85 -17.70
CA LEU A 48 -12.81 6.63 -18.78
C LEU A 48 -12.78 7.70 -19.86
N GLN A 49 -12.56 8.97 -19.50
CA GLN A 49 -12.47 10.08 -20.46
C GLN A 49 -11.26 9.96 -21.39
N GLN A 50 -10.23 9.21 -20.98
CA GLN A 50 -9.03 8.93 -21.76
C GLN A 50 -9.12 7.58 -22.50
N GLY A 51 -10.30 6.95 -22.52
CA GLY A 51 -10.50 5.64 -23.12
C GLY A 51 -9.91 4.49 -22.32
N CYS A 52 -9.45 4.74 -21.10
CA CYS A 52 -8.92 3.72 -20.19
C CYS A 52 -10.03 3.09 -19.36
N GLN A 53 -9.87 1.81 -19.02
CA GLN A 53 -10.70 1.18 -18.00
C GLN A 53 -10.14 1.50 -16.62
N PHE A 54 -11.02 1.78 -15.66
CA PHE A 54 -10.61 1.93 -14.26
C PHE A 54 -10.77 0.61 -13.51
N TYR A 55 -9.71 0.20 -12.83
CA TYR A 55 -9.68 -1.00 -11.99
C TYR A 55 -9.38 -0.62 -10.54
N GLN A 56 -10.24 -1.08 -9.62
CA GLN A 56 -9.91 -1.07 -8.19
C GLN A 56 -8.93 -2.21 -7.88
N GLY A 57 -8.04 -1.98 -6.92
CA GLY A 57 -6.94 -2.91 -6.60
C GLY A 57 -5.82 -2.92 -7.65
N ALA A 58 -5.66 -1.82 -8.38
CA ALA A 58 -4.67 -1.67 -9.46
C ALA A 58 -3.50 -0.79 -9.03
N GLY A 59 -2.29 -1.25 -9.31
CA GLY A 59 -1.04 -0.52 -9.07
C GLY A 59 -0.43 -0.04 -10.38
N TYR A 60 0.07 1.19 -10.38
CA TYR A 60 0.70 1.83 -11.54
C TYR A 60 1.96 2.58 -11.11
N LEU A 61 2.91 2.70 -12.03
CA LEU A 61 4.07 3.57 -11.87
C LEU A 61 3.86 4.86 -12.65
N TYR A 62 4.14 5.99 -12.00
CA TYR A 62 4.05 7.31 -12.60
C TYR A 62 5.36 8.06 -12.38
N ASP A 63 5.92 8.63 -13.44
CA ASP A 63 7.11 9.46 -13.41
C ASP A 63 6.70 10.92 -13.21
N LEU A 64 6.98 11.46 -12.02
CA LEU A 64 6.68 12.85 -11.67
C LEU A 64 7.52 13.86 -12.46
N ASP A 65 8.71 13.47 -12.92
CA ASP A 65 9.61 14.36 -13.63
C ASP A 65 9.25 14.46 -15.12
N GLN A 66 8.68 13.38 -15.67
CA GLN A 66 8.26 13.29 -17.09
C GLN A 66 6.76 13.46 -17.30
N GLU A 67 5.96 13.50 -16.23
CA GLU A 67 4.50 13.50 -16.27
C GLU A 67 3.92 12.33 -17.06
N HIS A 68 4.47 11.13 -16.80
CA HIS A 68 4.25 9.95 -17.64
C HIS A 68 3.82 8.74 -16.82
N TRP A 69 2.74 8.09 -17.25
CA TRP A 69 2.34 6.78 -16.74
C TRP A 69 3.16 5.72 -17.47
N LEU A 70 3.94 4.95 -16.73
CA LEU A 70 4.75 3.90 -17.34
C LEU A 70 3.84 2.83 -17.94
N THR A 71 4.15 2.47 -19.18
CA THR A 71 3.61 1.27 -19.82
C THR A 71 4.13 0.01 -19.13
N PHE A 72 3.52 -1.13 -19.43
CA PHE A 72 3.98 -2.42 -18.90
C PHE A 72 5.47 -2.67 -19.21
N ASP A 73 5.90 -2.45 -20.45
CA ASP A 73 7.28 -2.72 -20.89
C ASP A 73 8.28 -1.78 -20.18
N GLU A 74 7.92 -0.51 -19.97
CA GLU A 74 8.73 0.44 -19.21
C GLU A 74 8.82 0.02 -17.75
N ALA A 75 7.68 -0.27 -17.11
CA ALA A 75 7.63 -0.72 -15.73
C ALA A 75 8.44 -2.01 -15.52
N ALA A 76 8.32 -3.00 -16.39
CA ALA A 76 9.08 -4.25 -16.34
C ALA A 76 10.58 -4.04 -16.62
N SER A 77 10.96 -3.02 -17.39
CA SER A 77 12.37 -2.68 -17.60
C SER A 77 13.01 -2.04 -16.37
N HIS A 78 12.25 -1.26 -15.59
CA HIS A 78 12.71 -0.64 -14.35
C HIS A 78 12.63 -1.60 -13.15
N TYR A 79 11.55 -2.37 -13.06
CA TYR A 79 11.19 -3.24 -11.93
C TYR A 79 10.64 -4.59 -12.43
N PRO A 80 11.47 -5.47 -13.01
CA PRO A 80 11.02 -6.75 -13.58
C PRO A 80 10.34 -7.66 -12.55
N GLU A 81 10.69 -7.55 -11.27
CA GLU A 81 10.05 -8.27 -10.17
C GLU A 81 8.57 -7.87 -9.93
N LEU A 82 8.13 -6.72 -10.49
CA LEU A 82 6.74 -6.25 -10.48
C LEU A 82 5.90 -6.73 -11.66
N GLU A 83 6.46 -7.52 -12.59
CA GLU A 83 5.89 -7.92 -13.90
C GLU A 83 4.51 -8.63 -13.84
N ASN A 84 3.92 -8.87 -12.67
CA ASN A 84 2.54 -9.40 -12.56
C ASN A 84 1.75 -8.77 -11.41
N THR A 85 2.26 -7.67 -10.86
CA THR A 85 1.69 -6.98 -9.70
C THR A 85 1.07 -5.65 -10.12
N LEU A 86 1.69 -4.98 -11.10
CA LEU A 86 1.18 -3.77 -11.72
C LEU A 86 0.05 -4.09 -12.71
N THR A 87 -0.75 -3.09 -13.02
CA THR A 87 -1.80 -3.16 -14.03
C THR A 87 -1.30 -2.56 -15.33
N ASP A 88 -1.59 -3.26 -16.43
CA ASP A 88 -1.19 -2.82 -17.76
C ASP A 88 -1.96 -1.55 -18.15
N VAL A 89 -1.21 -0.51 -18.49
CA VAL A 89 -1.75 0.70 -19.10
C VAL A 89 -1.75 0.47 -20.61
N GLU A 90 -2.84 -0.08 -21.15
CA GLU A 90 -3.01 -0.36 -22.59
C GLU A 90 -3.57 0.84 -23.38
N CYS A 91 -3.72 1.99 -22.73
CA CYS A 91 -4.33 3.21 -23.27
C CYS A 91 -3.37 4.41 -23.10
N GLU A 92 -3.66 5.51 -23.79
CA GLU A 92 -2.92 6.77 -23.61
C GLU A 92 -3.43 7.51 -22.37
N LEU A 93 -3.03 7.05 -21.18
CA LEU A 93 -3.31 7.71 -19.91
C LEU A 93 -2.33 8.86 -19.67
N SER A 94 -2.85 10.07 -19.53
CA SER A 94 -2.07 11.28 -19.32
C SER A 94 -2.64 12.12 -18.18
N ALA A 95 -1.74 12.73 -17.42
CA ALA A 95 -2.05 13.77 -16.44
C ALA A 95 -0.76 14.55 -16.20
N SER A 96 -0.87 15.84 -15.94
CA SER A 96 0.21 16.59 -15.27
C SER A 96 0.29 16.18 -13.80
N VAL A 97 1.42 16.52 -13.14
CA VAL A 97 1.56 16.32 -11.68
C VAL A 97 0.46 17.08 -10.92
N GLU A 98 0.08 18.26 -11.39
CA GLU A 98 -0.97 19.07 -10.78
C GLU A 98 -2.35 18.40 -10.88
N GLU A 99 -2.74 17.95 -12.08
CA GLU A 99 -4.01 17.25 -12.29
C GLU A 99 -4.08 15.97 -11.47
N LEU A 100 -2.99 15.20 -11.42
CA LEU A 100 -2.93 13.99 -10.62
C LEU A 100 -3.04 14.29 -9.12
N SER A 101 -2.36 15.33 -8.63
CA SER A 101 -2.42 15.74 -7.22
C SER A 101 -3.83 16.15 -6.82
N GLN A 102 -4.54 16.88 -7.69
CA GLN A 102 -5.94 17.25 -7.50
C GLN A 102 -6.86 16.03 -7.54
N LEU A 103 -6.65 15.11 -8.48
CA LEU A 103 -7.43 13.87 -8.60
C LEU A 103 -7.36 13.03 -7.33
N ILE A 104 -6.15 12.86 -6.78
CA ILE A 104 -5.93 12.00 -5.60
C ILE A 104 -6.06 12.76 -4.27
N ASN A 105 -6.37 14.06 -4.32
CA ASN A 105 -6.60 14.96 -3.19
C ASN A 105 -5.38 15.11 -2.26
N ILE A 106 -4.23 15.47 -2.84
CA ILE A 106 -3.02 15.87 -2.10
C ILE A 106 -2.56 17.27 -2.49
N GLU A 107 -1.85 17.94 -1.59
CA GLU A 107 -1.27 19.27 -1.88
C GLU A 107 -0.10 19.17 -2.86
N SER A 108 0.77 18.17 -2.69
CA SER A 108 1.92 17.89 -3.56
C SER A 108 2.52 16.53 -3.27
N PHE A 109 3.25 15.97 -4.23
CA PHE A 109 4.13 14.83 -4.01
C PHE A 109 5.35 15.25 -3.19
N LYS A 110 5.81 14.36 -2.31
CA LYS A 110 6.92 14.65 -1.36
C LYS A 110 8.30 14.49 -1.98
N GLU A 111 8.38 13.70 -3.05
CA GLU A 111 9.62 13.29 -3.71
C GLU A 111 9.46 13.47 -5.22
N SER A 112 10.57 13.42 -5.95
CA SER A 112 10.63 13.49 -7.42
C SER A 112 10.92 12.11 -8.00
N GLY A 113 10.74 11.95 -9.32
CA GLY A 113 10.93 10.67 -10.02
C GLY A 113 9.73 9.72 -9.92
N LEU A 114 10.01 8.41 -9.92
CA LEU A 114 8.97 7.38 -9.98
C LEU A 114 8.23 7.22 -8.65
N VAL A 115 6.91 7.14 -8.74
CA VAL A 115 6.04 6.82 -7.60
C VAL A 115 5.12 5.65 -7.93
N LEU A 116 4.79 4.86 -6.91
CA LEU A 116 3.80 3.80 -7.00
C LEU A 116 2.43 4.31 -6.54
N LEU A 117 1.46 4.26 -7.46
CA LEU A 117 0.08 4.65 -7.22
C LEU A 117 -0.79 3.39 -7.17
N TYR A 118 -1.35 3.07 -6.01
CA TYR A 118 -2.29 1.96 -5.84
C TYR A 118 -3.71 2.47 -5.63
N PHE A 119 -4.57 2.32 -6.64
CA PHE A 119 -5.98 2.65 -6.58
C PHE A 119 -6.74 1.52 -5.90
N ASP A 120 -6.98 1.69 -4.60
CA ASP A 120 -7.60 0.69 -3.74
C ASP A 120 -9.13 0.64 -3.90
N VAL A 121 -9.74 -0.32 -3.20
CA VAL A 121 -11.19 -0.44 -3.13
C VAL A 121 -11.79 0.77 -2.43
N ALA A 122 -12.85 1.30 -3.03
CA ALA A 122 -13.60 2.41 -2.48
C ALA A 122 -14.17 2.07 -1.10
N ARG A 123 -14.01 3.00 -0.16
CA ARG A 123 -14.46 2.85 1.23
C ARG A 123 -15.84 3.43 1.46
N ASP A 124 -16.58 2.87 2.42
CA ASP A 124 -17.79 3.50 2.94
C ASP A 124 -17.39 4.68 3.86
N ALA A 125 -18.31 5.64 4.05
CA ALA A 125 -18.09 6.77 4.96
C ALA A 125 -17.80 6.36 6.42
N GLY A 126 -18.04 5.09 6.79
CA GLY A 126 -17.83 4.52 8.12
C GLY A 126 -16.63 3.58 8.28
N GLY A 127 -15.84 3.33 7.23
CA GLY A 127 -14.64 2.50 7.35
C GLY A 127 -14.34 1.58 6.16
N ASP A 128 -13.35 0.73 6.39
CA ASP A 128 -12.73 -0.16 5.42
C ASP A 128 -13.71 -1.18 4.84
N ASN A 129 -13.85 -1.19 3.51
CA ASN A 129 -14.88 -1.91 2.79
C ASN A 129 -14.38 -3.25 2.21
N ARG A 130 -13.37 -3.86 2.84
CA ARG A 130 -12.89 -5.22 2.53
C ARG A 130 -13.94 -6.33 2.62
N ASN A 131 -15.12 -6.04 3.18
CA ASN A 131 -16.27 -6.97 3.24
C ASN A 131 -16.85 -7.33 1.86
N VAL A 132 -16.44 -6.63 0.79
CA VAL A 132 -16.82 -6.99 -0.59
C VAL A 132 -16.05 -8.20 -1.15
N PHE A 133 -14.96 -8.60 -0.50
CA PHE A 133 -14.13 -9.70 -0.98
C PHE A 133 -14.61 -11.06 -0.46
N THR A 134 -14.66 -12.04 -1.36
CA THR A 134 -14.62 -13.45 -0.97
C THR A 134 -13.25 -13.79 -0.37
N SER A 135 -13.11 -14.90 0.36
CA SER A 135 -11.84 -15.27 1.00
C SER A 135 -10.67 -15.36 0.02
N GLY A 136 -10.88 -15.94 -1.17
CA GLY A 136 -9.84 -16.02 -2.20
C GLY A 136 -9.50 -14.66 -2.84
N MET A 137 -10.47 -13.76 -2.95
CA MET A 137 -10.21 -12.39 -3.42
C MET A 137 -9.42 -11.59 -2.39
N LEU A 138 -9.72 -11.78 -1.10
CA LEU A 138 -9.02 -11.11 -0.01
C LEU A 138 -7.55 -11.55 0.05
N GLU A 139 -7.27 -12.85 -0.13
CA GLU A 139 -5.91 -13.38 -0.19
C GLU A 139 -5.13 -12.79 -1.37
N ASN A 140 -5.70 -12.80 -2.59
CA ASN A 140 -5.06 -12.20 -3.75
C ASN A 140 -4.78 -10.69 -3.58
N TYR A 141 -5.74 -9.98 -2.98
CA TYR A 141 -5.61 -8.58 -2.66
C TYR A 141 -4.47 -8.31 -1.66
N GLN A 142 -4.39 -9.10 -0.59
CA GLN A 142 -3.32 -9.01 0.42
C GLN A 142 -1.97 -9.32 -0.20
N ASN A 143 -1.86 -10.43 -0.94
CA ASN A 143 -0.63 -10.83 -1.61
C ASN A 143 -0.12 -9.74 -2.58
N ARG A 144 -1.02 -9.05 -3.29
CA ARG A 144 -0.64 -7.92 -4.15
C ARG A 144 -0.09 -6.76 -3.34
N LEU A 145 -0.79 -6.33 -2.29
CA LEU A 145 -0.33 -5.23 -1.43
C LEU A 145 0.99 -5.56 -0.73
N ASP A 146 1.17 -6.78 -0.26
CA ASP A 146 2.39 -7.24 0.39
C ASP A 146 3.56 -7.19 -0.59
N ARG A 147 3.39 -7.73 -1.81
CA ARG A 147 4.40 -7.64 -2.88
C ARG A 147 4.75 -6.19 -3.20
N LEU A 148 3.76 -5.32 -3.41
CA LEU A 148 4.01 -3.90 -3.67
C LEU A 148 4.70 -3.19 -2.49
N SER A 149 4.53 -3.69 -1.26
CA SER A 149 5.12 -3.09 -0.06
C SER A 149 6.62 -3.38 0.07
N GLU A 150 7.12 -4.47 -0.55
CA GLU A 150 8.53 -4.89 -0.51
C GLU A 150 9.49 -3.88 -1.17
N PHE A 151 8.98 -2.98 -2.01
CA PHE A 151 9.74 -1.96 -2.74
C PHE A 151 9.91 -0.69 -1.89
N GLU A 152 10.87 -0.69 -0.98
CA GLU A 152 11.08 0.40 -0.01
C GLU A 152 11.61 1.69 -0.65
N GLU A 153 12.24 1.59 -1.82
CA GLU A 153 12.85 2.70 -2.55
C GLU A 153 11.85 3.58 -3.31
N LEU A 154 10.61 3.10 -3.50
CA LEU A 154 9.56 3.86 -4.18
C LEU A 154 8.68 4.59 -3.15
N PRO A 155 8.44 5.90 -3.32
CA PRO A 155 7.33 6.57 -2.67
C PRO A 155 6.02 5.92 -3.09
N LYS A 156 5.18 5.60 -2.10
CA LYS A 156 3.99 4.77 -2.27
C LYS A 156 2.74 5.50 -1.84
N TYR A 157 1.79 5.65 -2.75
CA TYR A 157 0.49 6.26 -2.50
C TYR A 157 -0.61 5.22 -2.62
N ARG A 158 -1.39 5.07 -1.55
CA ARG A 158 -2.57 4.20 -1.51
C ARG A 158 -3.81 5.08 -1.61
N ILE A 159 -4.40 5.11 -2.80
CA ILE A 159 -5.54 5.95 -3.15
C ILE A 159 -6.83 5.21 -2.79
N ILE A 160 -7.55 5.70 -1.78
CA ILE A 160 -8.74 5.05 -1.24
C ILE A 160 -9.94 6.00 -1.42
N PRO A 161 -10.61 5.99 -2.59
CA PRO A 161 -11.72 6.89 -2.84
C PRO A 161 -12.92 6.56 -1.94
N SER A 162 -13.73 7.55 -1.65
CA SER A 162 -15.07 7.34 -1.08
C SER A 162 -15.98 6.65 -2.08
N ARG A 163 -16.87 5.77 -1.63
CA ARG A 163 -17.91 5.15 -2.48
C ARG A 163 -18.94 6.11 -3.06
N VAL A 164 -18.90 7.39 -2.68
CA VAL A 164 -19.74 8.41 -3.31
C VAL A 164 -19.50 8.41 -4.83
N GLY A 165 -20.57 8.29 -5.61
CA GLY A 165 -20.51 8.21 -7.07
C GLY A 165 -20.45 6.79 -7.65
N LEU A 166 -20.19 5.77 -6.82
CA LEU A 166 -20.23 4.37 -7.26
C LEU A 166 -21.67 3.93 -7.53
N VAL A 167 -21.95 3.43 -8.73
CA VAL A 167 -23.25 2.85 -9.11
C VAL A 167 -23.19 1.33 -8.98
N PRO A 168 -24.13 0.66 -8.29
CA PRO A 168 -24.21 -0.80 -8.28
C PRO A 168 -24.39 -1.32 -9.71
N GLN A 169 -23.52 -2.22 -10.15
CA GLN A 169 -23.64 -2.93 -11.42
C GLN A 169 -24.55 -4.16 -11.29
#